data_AF-A0A7C1KD06-F1
#
_entry.id   AF-A0A7C1KD06-F1
#
_cell.length_a   1.000
_cell.length_b   1.000
_cell.length_c   1.000
_cell.angle_alpha   90.00
_cell.angle_beta   90.00
_cell.angle_gamma   90.00
#
_symmetry.space_group_name_H-M   'P 1'
#
loop_
_entity.id
_entity.type
_entity.pdbx_description
1 polymer ?
#
loop_
_entity_poly.entity_id
_entity_poly.type
_entity_poly.pdbx_seq_one_letter_code
_entity_poly.pdbx_strand_id
1 'polypeptide(L)'
;MAIDFCVDYRCDAKQQIGIAELLRLYQARLAYQATQRAPARRGETEFWTRVVRGPQKDRVELVTVGQLRRKSNQLIEFTADCATCPANVTGEPAGCFGRVTYPIDSLAERYLADQAACLVAAQPEAPARAFVQWISDGPVDGARVRRMREATRRGVRFFELSEPLPVPSSGLGGQPTITTDQIIELMFFPFVSGRTSFHFAVPHSALRGHRAFLDFVLNNLDLGHRRAELERSTTLEELRWYARAVAVADELGVDLLVD
;
A
#
# COMPACT_ATOMS: atom_id res chain seq x y z
N MET A 1 -2.34 -11.07 -4.31
CA MET A 1 -2.93 -10.40 -3.13
C MET A 1 -2.35 -9.00 -3.05
N ALA A 2 -2.92 -8.08 -2.28
CA ALA A 2 -2.37 -6.74 -2.09
C ALA A 2 -2.81 -6.14 -0.76
N ILE A 3 -2.19 -5.01 -0.42
CA ILE A 3 -2.70 -3.99 0.49
C ILE A 3 -3.42 -2.97 -0.38
N ASP A 4 -4.72 -2.82 -0.23
CA ASP A 4 -5.49 -1.81 -0.95
C ASP A 4 -5.62 -0.54 -0.08
N PHE A 5 -5.56 0.64 -0.69
CA PHE A 5 -5.71 1.90 0.03
C PHE A 5 -6.62 2.87 -0.72
N CYS A 6 -7.24 3.80 0.02
CA CYS A 6 -8.15 4.80 -0.52
C CYS A 6 -8.05 6.14 0.22
N VAL A 7 -7.90 7.24 -0.51
CA VAL A 7 -8.08 8.60 0.03
C VAL A 7 -9.57 8.81 0.31
N ASP A 8 -9.98 9.03 1.57
CA ASP A 8 -11.39 9.12 2.00
C ASP A 8 -12.08 10.45 1.64
N TYR A 9 -11.80 10.98 0.45
CA TYR A 9 -12.47 12.16 -0.06
C TYR A 9 -13.91 11.85 -0.46
N ARG A 10 -14.86 12.71 -0.07
CA ARG A 10 -16.28 12.57 -0.43
C ARG A 10 -16.49 13.00 -1.89
N CYS A 11 -16.96 12.09 -2.72
CA CYS A 11 -17.31 12.36 -4.12
C CYS A 11 -18.60 11.62 -4.51
N ASP A 12 -19.21 12.04 -5.63
CA ASP A 12 -20.49 11.51 -6.10
C ASP A 12 -20.46 9.99 -6.32
N ALA A 13 -19.38 9.47 -6.90
CA ALA A 13 -19.19 8.03 -7.09
C ALA A 13 -19.32 7.25 -5.77
N LYS A 14 -18.64 7.72 -4.72
CA LYS A 14 -18.68 7.08 -3.39
C LYS A 14 -20.04 7.27 -2.71
N GLN A 15 -20.74 8.37 -2.97
CA GLN A 15 -22.08 8.59 -2.43
C GLN A 15 -23.12 7.70 -3.11
N GLN A 16 -23.01 7.46 -4.43
CA GLN A 16 -23.97 6.69 -5.20
C GLN A 16 -23.88 5.18 -4.91
N ILE A 17 -22.68 4.61 -4.92
CA ILE A 17 -22.50 3.14 -4.80
C ILE A 17 -21.76 2.70 -3.53
N GLY A 18 -21.25 3.64 -2.74
CA GLY A 18 -20.46 3.33 -1.56
C GLY A 18 -19.01 2.97 -1.89
N ILE A 19 -18.13 3.18 -0.91
CA ILE A 19 -16.68 2.94 -1.03
C ILE A 19 -16.39 1.45 -1.30
N ALA A 20 -17.10 0.55 -0.61
CA ALA A 20 -16.87 -0.89 -0.70
C ALA A 20 -17.15 -1.44 -2.11
N GLU A 21 -18.23 -0.99 -2.74
CA GLU A 21 -18.58 -1.41 -4.09
C GLU A 21 -17.65 -0.77 -5.11
N LEU A 22 -17.31 0.51 -4.93
CA LEU A 22 -16.34 1.19 -5.78
C LEU A 22 -14.96 0.49 -5.75
N LEU A 23 -14.48 0.05 -4.58
CA LEU A 23 -13.28 -0.77 -4.44
C LEU A 23 -13.40 -2.10 -5.19
N ARG A 24 -14.56 -2.78 -5.11
CA ARG A 24 -14.77 -4.05 -5.84
C ARG A 24 -14.75 -3.86 -7.35
N LEU A 25 -15.33 -2.78 -7.87
CA LEU A 25 -15.29 -2.43 -9.29
C LEU A 25 -13.86 -2.09 -9.73
N TYR A 26 -13.12 -1.33 -8.92
CA TYR A 26 -11.69 -1.04 -9.14
C TYR A 26 -10.84 -2.32 -9.20
N GLN A 27 -10.98 -3.22 -8.22
CA GLN A 27 -10.28 -4.51 -8.22
C GLN A 27 -10.65 -5.37 -9.44
N ALA A 28 -11.90 -5.31 -9.91
CA ALA A 28 -12.33 -6.02 -11.11
C ALA A 28 -11.68 -5.44 -12.39
N ARG A 29 -11.53 -4.11 -12.48
CA ARG A 29 -10.80 -3.46 -13.57
C ARG A 29 -9.33 -3.90 -13.59
N LEU A 30 -8.65 -3.90 -12.45
CA LEU A 30 -7.27 -4.35 -12.36
C LEU A 30 -7.10 -5.81 -12.80
N ALA A 31 -8.00 -6.69 -12.34
CA ALA A 31 -8.01 -8.09 -12.76
C ALA A 31 -8.26 -8.22 -14.28
N TYR A 32 -9.20 -7.45 -14.84
CA TYR A 32 -9.43 -7.42 -16.28
C TYR A 32 -8.19 -6.98 -17.05
N GLN A 33 -7.54 -5.89 -16.65
CA GLN A 33 -6.31 -5.42 -17.29
C GLN A 33 -5.18 -6.47 -17.25
N ALA A 34 -5.06 -7.22 -16.15
CA ALA A 34 -4.11 -8.32 -16.05
C ALA A 34 -4.40 -9.43 -17.08
N THR A 35 -5.67 -9.73 -17.36
CA THR A 35 -6.03 -10.70 -18.43
C THR A 35 -5.64 -10.21 -19.83
N GLN A 36 -5.64 -8.90 -20.07
CA GLN A 36 -5.27 -8.32 -21.37
C GLN A 36 -3.75 -8.33 -21.61
N ARG A 37 -2.95 -8.33 -20.53
CA ARG A 37 -1.48 -8.38 -20.59
C ARG A 37 -0.94 -9.81 -20.67
N ALA A 38 -1.78 -10.84 -20.50
CA ALA A 38 -1.35 -12.22 -20.54
C ALA A 38 -0.98 -12.64 -21.99
N PRO A 39 0.09 -13.45 -22.19
CA PRO A 39 0.55 -13.87 -23.52
C PRO A 39 -0.51 -14.61 -24.34
N ALA A 40 -1.38 -15.37 -23.67
CA ALA A 40 -2.55 -15.99 -24.26
C ALA A 40 -3.78 -15.13 -23.98
N ARG A 41 -4.39 -14.59 -25.03
CA ARG A 41 -5.68 -13.91 -24.91
C ARG A 41 -6.72 -14.90 -24.45
N ARG A 42 -7.22 -14.70 -23.23
CA ARG A 42 -8.28 -15.51 -22.65
C ARG A 42 -9.63 -15.14 -23.26
N GLY A 43 -10.40 -16.14 -23.67
CA GLY A 43 -11.78 -15.96 -24.15
C GLY A 43 -12.72 -15.42 -23.06
N GLU A 44 -13.85 -14.82 -23.45
CA GLU A 44 -14.80 -14.19 -22.50
C GLU A 44 -15.37 -15.17 -21.46
N THR A 45 -15.44 -16.46 -21.78
CA THR A 45 -15.95 -17.54 -20.94
C THR A 45 -14.89 -18.19 -20.07
N GLU A 46 -13.62 -17.81 -20.21
CA GLU A 46 -12.56 -18.36 -19.38
C GLU A 46 -12.67 -17.87 -17.94
N PHE A 47 -12.45 -18.80 -17.01
CA PHE A 47 -12.53 -18.54 -15.58
C PHE A 47 -11.22 -17.98 -15.04
N TRP A 48 -11.37 -17.09 -14.06
CA TRP A 48 -10.32 -16.48 -13.29
C TRP A 48 -10.66 -16.63 -11.80
N THR A 49 -9.64 -16.86 -10.99
CA THR A 49 -9.82 -17.12 -9.57
C THR A 49 -9.53 -15.84 -8.80
N ARG A 50 -10.55 -15.27 -8.16
CA ARG A 50 -10.41 -14.11 -7.26
C ARG A 50 -10.54 -14.57 -5.82
N VAL A 51 -9.61 -14.16 -4.97
CA VAL A 51 -9.75 -14.31 -3.51
C VAL A 51 -10.41 -13.04 -2.99
N VAL A 52 -11.59 -13.17 -2.39
CA VAL A 52 -12.30 -12.10 -1.69
C VAL A 52 -12.08 -12.30 -0.20
N ARG A 53 -11.47 -11.31 0.45
CA ARG A 53 -11.32 -11.32 1.91
C ARG A 53 -12.62 -10.90 2.56
N GLY A 54 -13.04 -11.66 3.56
CA GLY A 54 -14.17 -11.32 4.42
C GLY A 54 -13.72 -11.36 5.89
N PRO A 55 -14.43 -10.64 6.78
CA PRO A 55 -14.05 -10.52 8.19
C PRO A 55 -13.96 -11.86 8.95
N GLN A 56 -14.53 -12.95 8.41
CA GLN A 56 -14.52 -14.27 9.04
C GLN A 56 -13.74 -15.32 8.24
N LYS A 57 -13.64 -15.20 6.91
CA LYS A 57 -12.93 -16.16 6.05
C LYS A 57 -12.71 -15.61 4.65
N ASP A 58 -11.55 -15.93 4.08
CA ASP A 58 -11.29 -15.75 2.65
C ASP A 58 -12.18 -16.67 1.82
N ARG A 59 -12.78 -16.13 0.76
CA ARG A 59 -13.59 -16.87 -0.20
C ARG A 59 -12.93 -16.83 -1.56
N VAL A 60 -12.89 -17.97 -2.22
CA VAL A 60 -12.42 -18.09 -3.60
C VAL A 60 -13.64 -18.00 -4.51
N GLU A 61 -13.68 -16.97 -5.36
CA GLU A 61 -14.71 -16.77 -6.37
C GLU A 61 -14.14 -17.08 -7.76
N LEU A 62 -14.85 -17.90 -8.52
CA LEU A 62 -14.60 -18.07 -9.95
C LEU A 62 -15.39 -17.00 -10.70
N VAL A 63 -14.67 -16.16 -11.43
CA VAL A 63 -15.25 -15.08 -12.24
C VAL A 63 -14.82 -15.24 -13.69
N THR A 64 -15.68 -14.93 -14.64
CA THR A 64 -15.30 -14.97 -16.07
C THR A 64 -14.65 -13.68 -16.52
N VAL A 65 -13.83 -13.72 -17.58
CA VAL A 65 -13.27 -12.52 -18.20
C VAL A 65 -14.39 -11.55 -18.63
N GLY A 66 -15.50 -12.06 -19.16
CA GLY A 66 -16.67 -11.25 -19.51
C GLY A 66 -17.32 -10.55 -18.31
N GLN A 67 -17.37 -11.19 -17.14
CA GLN A 67 -17.84 -10.55 -15.90
C GLN A 67 -16.90 -9.43 -15.45
N LEU A 68 -15.58 -9.66 -15.52
CA LEU A 68 -14.57 -8.65 -15.20
C LEU A 68 -14.68 -7.44 -16.13
N ARG A 69 -14.88 -7.67 -17.44
CA ARG A 69 -15.11 -6.57 -18.42
C ARG A 69 -16.35 -5.76 -18.06
N ARG A 70 -17.48 -6.41 -17.75
CA ARG A 70 -18.72 -5.71 -17.38
C ARG A 70 -18.53 -4.84 -16.14
N LYS A 71 -17.91 -5.37 -15.08
CA LYS A 71 -17.59 -4.61 -13.87
C LYS A 71 -16.61 -3.45 -14.15
N SER A 72 -15.63 -3.68 -15.01
CA SER A 72 -14.69 -2.63 -15.44
C SER A 72 -15.41 -1.50 -16.19
N ASN A 73 -16.40 -1.81 -17.02
CA ASN A 73 -17.21 -0.81 -17.72
C ASN A 73 -18.12 -0.05 -16.75
N GLN A 74 -18.75 -0.77 -15.81
CA GLN A 74 -19.54 -0.16 -14.76
C GLN A 74 -18.72 0.83 -13.91
N LEU A 75 -17.44 0.54 -13.65
CA LEU A 75 -16.56 1.51 -12.98
C LEU A 75 -16.49 2.83 -13.75
N ILE A 76 -16.35 2.78 -15.08
CA ILE A 76 -16.21 3.96 -15.94
C ILE A 76 -17.47 4.84 -15.83
N GLU A 77 -18.66 4.23 -15.78
CA GLU A 77 -19.94 4.95 -15.64
C GLU A 77 -19.98 5.82 -14.37
N PHE A 78 -19.42 5.34 -13.26
CA PHE A 78 -19.37 6.09 -11.99
C PHE A 78 -18.17 7.03 -11.86
N THR A 79 -17.20 6.96 -12.78
CA THR A 79 -15.89 7.63 -12.60
C THR A 79 -15.56 8.61 -13.73
N ALA A 80 -16.55 9.01 -14.53
CA ALA A 80 -16.40 10.01 -15.59
C ALA A 80 -15.75 11.30 -15.07
N ASP A 81 -16.15 11.77 -13.89
CA ASP A 81 -15.65 13.01 -13.27
C ASP A 81 -14.37 12.82 -12.44
N CYS A 82 -13.80 11.61 -12.39
CA CYS A 82 -12.58 11.38 -11.60
C CYS A 82 -11.35 12.08 -12.18
N ALA A 83 -11.35 12.46 -13.46
CA ALA A 83 -10.19 13.09 -14.10
C ALA A 83 -9.80 14.44 -13.45
N THR A 84 -10.76 15.17 -12.89
CA THR A 84 -10.54 16.47 -12.22
C THR A 84 -10.63 16.36 -10.69
N CYS A 85 -10.84 15.16 -10.15
CA CYS A 85 -10.98 14.94 -8.72
C CYS A 85 -9.63 15.17 -8.01
N PRO A 86 -9.56 16.02 -6.96
CA PRO A 86 -8.31 16.29 -6.27
C PRO A 86 -7.77 15.07 -5.51
N ALA A 87 -8.63 14.10 -5.19
CA ALA A 87 -8.23 12.82 -4.61
C ALA A 87 -7.67 11.83 -5.64
N ASN A 88 -7.65 12.18 -6.94
CA ASN A 88 -7.13 11.30 -7.97
C ASN A 88 -5.60 11.31 -7.96
N VAL A 89 -5.02 10.30 -7.31
CA VAL A 89 -3.58 10.15 -7.17
C VAL A 89 -2.98 9.63 -8.47
N THR A 90 -3.61 8.65 -9.11
CA THR A 90 -3.04 7.90 -10.24
C THR A 90 -3.32 8.51 -11.62
N GLY A 91 -4.27 9.44 -11.72
CA GLY A 91 -4.76 9.99 -13.00
C GLY A 91 -5.75 9.07 -13.73
N GLU A 92 -6.13 7.93 -13.14
CA GLU A 92 -7.02 6.94 -13.74
C GLU A 92 -8.46 7.02 -13.17
N PRO A 93 -9.45 6.37 -13.81
CA PRO A 93 -10.76 6.10 -13.22
C PRO A 93 -10.64 5.50 -11.80
N ALA A 94 -11.32 6.11 -10.83
CA ALA A 94 -11.19 5.79 -9.41
C ALA A 94 -9.75 5.88 -8.86
N GLY A 95 -8.92 6.79 -9.38
CA GLY A 95 -7.52 6.93 -8.95
C GLY A 95 -7.27 7.45 -7.53
N CYS A 96 -8.33 7.65 -6.73
CA CYS A 96 -8.23 7.76 -5.27
C CYS A 96 -7.94 6.42 -4.58
N PHE A 97 -8.08 5.30 -5.30
CA PHE A 97 -7.67 3.97 -4.86
C PHE A 97 -6.29 3.62 -5.42
N GLY A 98 -5.54 2.87 -4.64
CA GLY A 98 -4.30 2.24 -5.08
C GLY A 98 -4.07 0.92 -4.35
N ARG A 99 -2.98 0.26 -4.71
CA ARG A 99 -2.60 -1.01 -4.11
C ARG A 99 -1.09 -1.15 -3.98
N VAL A 100 -0.66 -1.94 -3.01
CA VAL A 100 0.70 -2.49 -2.89
C VAL A 100 0.59 -4.00 -3.01
N THR A 101 1.10 -4.56 -4.09
CA THR A 101 0.92 -5.95 -4.48
C THR A 101 1.87 -6.85 -3.69
N TYR A 102 1.35 -7.99 -3.23
CA TYR A 102 2.15 -9.05 -2.63
C TYR A 102 2.68 -10.02 -3.71
N PRO A 103 3.88 -10.59 -3.52
CA PRO A 103 4.77 -10.36 -2.37
C PRO A 103 5.46 -8.99 -2.45
N ILE A 104 5.68 -8.35 -1.29
CA ILE A 104 6.59 -7.20 -1.17
C ILE A 104 7.98 -7.70 -1.57
N ASP A 105 8.50 -7.12 -2.65
CA ASP A 105 9.77 -7.55 -3.20
C ASP A 105 10.95 -7.19 -2.29
N SER A 106 11.98 -8.02 -2.36
CA SER A 106 13.16 -7.90 -1.51
C SER A 106 13.95 -6.62 -1.75
N LEU A 107 13.85 -6.05 -2.96
CA LEU A 107 14.49 -4.81 -3.31
C LEU A 107 13.84 -3.62 -2.60
N ALA A 108 12.50 -3.57 -2.60
CA ALA A 108 11.73 -2.58 -1.85
C ALA A 108 12.00 -2.67 -0.35
N GLU A 109 11.99 -3.87 0.21
CA GLU A 109 12.23 -4.05 1.64
C GLU A 109 13.65 -3.62 2.06
N ARG A 110 14.68 -3.98 1.28
CA ARG A 110 16.05 -3.51 1.50
C ARG A 110 16.15 -1.99 1.39
N TYR A 111 15.50 -1.40 0.39
CA TYR A 111 15.46 0.04 0.26
C TYR A 111 14.85 0.69 1.50
N LEU A 112 13.69 0.23 1.98
CA LEU A 112 13.09 0.76 3.22
C LEU A 112 14.05 0.69 4.42
N ALA A 113 14.77 -0.43 4.58
CA ALA A 113 15.75 -0.61 5.65
C ALA A 113 16.91 0.39 5.53
N ASP A 114 17.50 0.52 4.34
CA ASP A 114 18.62 1.44 4.06
C ASP A 114 18.21 2.89 4.35
N GLN A 115 17.01 3.27 3.92
CA GLN A 115 16.46 4.61 4.08
C GLN A 115 16.19 4.94 5.55
N ALA A 116 15.62 4.00 6.30
CA ALA A 116 15.45 4.14 7.74
C ALA A 116 16.80 4.22 8.48
N ALA A 117 17.82 3.48 8.04
CA ALA A 117 19.16 3.58 8.60
C ALA A 117 19.79 4.96 8.35
N CYS A 118 19.64 5.51 7.13
CA CYS A 118 20.03 6.88 6.82
C CYS A 118 19.32 7.90 7.71
N LEU A 119 18.02 7.69 7.99
CA LEU A 119 17.24 8.55 8.87
C LEU A 119 17.76 8.56 10.31
N VAL A 120 18.09 7.39 10.84
CA VAL A 120 18.65 7.25 12.18
C VAL A 120 20.04 7.89 12.28
N ALA A 121 20.84 7.77 11.22
CA ALA A 121 22.16 8.40 11.14
C ALA A 121 22.11 9.92 10.91
N ALA A 122 20.95 10.47 10.49
CA ALA A 122 20.77 11.90 10.28
C ALA A 122 20.82 12.69 11.60
N GLN A 123 20.99 14.01 11.48
CA GLN A 123 21.13 14.91 12.63
C GLN A 123 19.93 14.79 13.60
N PRO A 124 20.14 14.98 14.91
CA PRO A 124 19.08 14.85 15.94
C PRO A 124 17.82 15.67 15.66
N GLU A 125 17.99 16.83 15.03
CA GLU A 125 16.93 17.81 14.74
C GLU A 125 15.99 17.37 13.59
N ALA A 126 16.31 16.30 12.86
CA ALA A 126 15.50 15.88 11.71
C ALA A 126 14.09 15.44 12.16
N PRO A 127 13.00 16.06 11.68
CA PRO A 127 11.64 15.71 12.12
C PRO A 127 11.28 14.24 11.92
N ALA A 128 11.81 13.61 10.87
CA ALA A 128 11.60 12.20 10.59
C ALA A 128 12.35 11.28 11.60
N ARG A 129 13.41 11.75 12.29
CA ARG A 129 14.08 10.95 13.32
C ARG A 129 13.17 10.73 14.54
N ALA A 130 12.34 11.71 14.88
CA ALA A 130 11.33 11.56 15.92
C ALA A 130 10.34 10.42 15.59
N PHE A 131 10.10 10.14 14.31
CA PHE A 131 9.28 8.99 13.88
C PHE A 131 9.95 7.65 14.19
N VAL A 132 11.25 7.50 13.90
CA VAL A 132 11.97 6.27 14.24
C VAL A 132 12.05 6.08 15.75
N GLN A 133 12.28 7.17 16.49
CA GLN A 133 12.25 7.11 17.96
C GLN A 133 10.86 6.71 18.47
N TRP A 134 9.79 7.25 17.89
CA TRP A 134 8.43 6.85 18.23
C TRP A 134 8.13 5.39 17.90
N ILE A 135 8.69 4.81 16.83
CA ILE A 135 8.58 3.36 16.56
C ILE A 135 9.33 2.56 17.62
N SER A 136 10.55 2.99 17.97
CA SER A 136 11.40 2.33 18.96
C SER A 136 10.77 2.33 20.36
N ASP A 137 10.15 3.45 20.75
CA ASP A 137 9.58 3.64 22.10
C ASP A 137 8.07 3.34 22.16
N GLY A 138 7.43 3.20 21.00
CA GLY A 138 5.98 3.21 20.86
C GLY A 138 5.35 1.82 20.74
N PRO A 139 4.05 1.77 20.38
CA PRO A 139 3.27 0.55 20.38
C PRO A 139 3.49 -0.35 19.15
N VAL A 140 4.30 0.08 18.18
CA VAL A 140 4.52 -0.66 16.93
C VAL A 140 5.66 -1.66 17.14
N ASP A 141 5.29 -2.90 17.46
CA ASP A 141 6.23 -3.97 17.78
C ASP A 141 6.56 -4.89 16.58
N GLY A 142 5.93 -4.72 15.43
CA GLY A 142 6.13 -5.55 14.23
C GLY A 142 5.40 -6.91 14.28
N ALA A 143 4.58 -7.19 15.30
CA ALA A 143 3.96 -8.49 15.50
C ALA A 143 3.01 -8.88 14.36
N ARG A 144 2.33 -7.92 13.73
CA ARG A 144 1.44 -8.23 12.60
C ARG A 144 2.23 -8.70 11.40
N VAL A 145 3.31 -8.02 11.08
CA VAL A 145 4.16 -8.36 9.94
C VAL A 145 4.90 -9.68 10.19
N ARG A 146 5.37 -9.94 11.42
CA ARG A 146 5.91 -11.25 11.81
C ARG A 146 4.93 -12.40 11.54
N ARG A 147 3.64 -12.23 11.90
CA ARG A 147 2.60 -13.24 11.62
C ARG A 147 2.43 -13.46 10.11
N MET A 148 2.51 -12.40 9.31
CA MET A 148 2.45 -12.51 7.84
C MET A 148 3.68 -13.25 7.27
N ARG A 149 4.88 -12.99 7.78
CA ARG A 149 6.09 -13.76 7.39
C ARG A 149 5.98 -15.23 7.78
N GLU A 150 5.44 -15.54 8.95
CA GLU A 150 5.19 -16.92 9.33
C GLU A 150 4.20 -17.60 8.36
N ALA A 151 3.16 -16.90 7.92
CA ALA A 151 2.27 -17.39 6.86
C ALA A 151 3.00 -17.58 5.53
N THR A 152 4.01 -16.76 5.21
CA THR A 152 4.91 -16.96 4.06
C THR A 152 5.72 -18.24 4.16
N ARG A 153 6.25 -18.58 5.34
CA ARG A 153 6.91 -19.88 5.55
C ARG A 153 5.94 -21.06 5.37
N ARG A 154 4.64 -20.84 5.58
CA ARG A 154 3.56 -21.81 5.36
C ARG A 154 2.99 -21.80 3.93
N GLY A 155 3.59 -21.03 3.01
CA GLY A 155 3.25 -21.02 1.58
C GLY A 155 2.47 -19.79 1.09
N VAL A 156 2.05 -18.86 1.96
CA VAL A 156 1.33 -17.63 1.57
C VAL A 156 2.31 -16.50 1.27
N ARG A 157 2.55 -16.19 0.00
CA ARG A 157 3.57 -15.21 -0.41
C ARG A 157 3.18 -13.76 -0.10
N PHE A 158 3.58 -13.26 1.07
CA PHE A 158 3.48 -11.85 1.46
C PHE A 158 4.80 -11.09 1.25
N PHE A 159 5.93 -11.75 1.48
CA PHE A 159 7.27 -11.16 1.37
C PHE A 159 8.17 -12.08 0.56
N GLU A 160 9.12 -11.50 -0.17
CA GLU A 160 10.24 -12.27 -0.72
C GLU A 160 11.29 -12.60 0.34
N LEU A 161 11.52 -11.69 1.29
CA LEU A 161 12.41 -11.93 2.43
C LEU A 161 11.66 -12.69 3.52
N SER A 162 12.24 -13.81 3.96
CA SER A 162 11.66 -14.64 5.02
C SER A 162 11.84 -14.06 6.42
N GLU A 163 12.85 -13.20 6.60
CA GLU A 163 13.21 -12.57 7.87
C GLU A 163 13.29 -11.04 7.68
N PRO A 164 12.93 -10.25 8.70
CA PRO A 164 13.05 -8.81 8.63
C PRO A 164 14.50 -8.34 8.57
N LEU A 165 14.72 -7.17 7.98
CA LEU A 165 16.01 -6.51 7.99
C LEU A 165 16.13 -5.61 9.23
N PRO A 166 17.25 -5.70 9.97
CA PRO A 166 17.51 -4.80 11.09
C PRO A 166 17.85 -3.39 10.60
N VAL A 167 17.41 -2.38 11.35
CA VAL A 167 17.81 -0.98 11.17
C VAL A 167 18.70 -0.56 12.34
N PRO A 168 19.99 -0.28 12.11
CA PRO A 168 20.94 0.03 13.18
C PRO A 168 20.67 1.39 13.84
N SER A 169 20.85 1.47 15.17
CA SER A 169 20.61 2.68 15.98
C SER A 169 21.58 3.84 15.76
N SER A 170 22.78 3.54 15.23
CA SER A 170 23.84 4.53 14.95
C SER A 170 25.03 3.84 14.27
N GLY A 171 25.36 4.21 13.02
CA GLY A 171 26.56 3.75 12.33
C GLY A 171 26.66 2.22 12.10
N LEU A 172 27.76 1.79 11.47
CA LEU A 172 28.08 0.38 11.26
C LEU A 172 28.46 -0.28 12.60
N GLY A 173 27.50 -0.88 13.30
CA GLY A 173 27.74 -1.71 14.50
C GLY A 173 26.85 -1.43 15.71
N GLY A 174 25.95 -0.44 15.66
CA GLY A 174 24.96 -0.22 16.73
C GLY A 174 23.93 -1.36 16.81
N GLN A 175 23.40 -1.64 18.01
CA GLN A 175 22.28 -2.60 18.12
C GLN A 175 21.08 -2.09 17.31
N PRO A 176 20.32 -3.00 16.66
CA PRO A 176 19.15 -2.59 15.91
C PRO A 176 18.09 -2.00 16.84
N THR A 177 17.64 -0.78 16.56
CA THR A 177 16.54 -0.12 17.29
C THR A 177 15.18 -0.56 16.76
N ILE A 178 15.08 -0.75 15.44
CA ILE A 178 13.86 -1.19 14.78
C ILE A 178 14.16 -2.18 13.66
N THR A 179 13.11 -2.77 13.08
CA THR A 179 13.18 -3.70 11.96
C THR A 179 12.23 -3.28 10.83
N THR A 180 12.41 -3.85 9.64
CA THR A 180 11.45 -3.65 8.52
C THR A 180 10.04 -4.11 8.87
N ASP A 181 9.87 -5.07 9.77
CA ASP A 181 8.54 -5.45 10.27
C ASP A 181 7.81 -4.29 10.93
N GLN A 182 8.50 -3.52 11.77
CA GLN A 182 7.91 -2.36 12.43
C GLN A 182 7.64 -1.22 11.45
N ILE A 183 8.53 -1.01 10.47
CA ILE A 183 8.34 0.00 9.42
C ILE A 183 7.10 -0.34 8.58
N ILE A 184 6.99 -1.58 8.10
CA ILE A 184 5.87 -2.04 7.29
C ILE A 184 4.57 -2.00 8.13
N GLU A 185 4.63 -2.37 9.41
CA GLU A 185 3.47 -2.29 10.29
C GLU A 185 2.98 -0.85 10.48
N LEU A 186 3.89 0.09 10.73
CA LEU A 186 3.57 1.51 10.81
C LEU A 186 2.98 2.01 9.49
N MET A 187 3.54 1.60 8.35
CA MET A 187 3.10 2.11 7.05
C MET A 187 1.66 1.71 6.75
N PHE A 188 1.25 0.48 7.04
CA PHE A 188 -0.03 -0.05 6.54
C PHE A 188 -1.05 -0.44 7.60
N PHE A 189 -0.60 -0.72 8.82
CA PHE A 189 -1.47 -1.20 9.89
C PHE A 189 -1.44 -0.35 11.17
N PRO A 190 -1.19 0.99 11.12
CA PRO A 190 -0.91 1.76 12.32
C PRO A 190 -2.12 1.92 13.24
N PHE A 191 -3.35 2.00 12.67
CA PHE A 191 -4.57 2.17 13.45
C PHE A 191 -5.69 1.30 12.91
N VAL A 192 -6.34 0.53 13.80
CA VAL A 192 -7.51 -0.27 13.45
C VAL A 192 -8.68 0.66 13.16
N SER A 193 -9.30 0.48 12.00
CA SER A 193 -10.49 1.22 11.57
C SER A 193 -11.76 0.49 12.03
N GLY A 194 -12.74 1.25 12.54
CA GLY A 194 -14.08 0.75 12.82
C GLY A 194 -14.98 0.62 11.58
N ARG A 195 -14.49 0.96 10.39
CA ARG A 195 -15.26 0.93 9.14
C ARG A 195 -15.25 -0.47 8.54
N THR A 196 -16.39 -0.90 8.00
CA THR A 196 -16.64 -2.31 7.62
C THR A 196 -15.87 -2.83 6.41
N SER A 197 -15.21 -1.96 5.64
CA SER A 197 -14.59 -2.32 4.35
C SER A 197 -13.08 -2.05 4.27
N PHE A 198 -12.52 -1.41 5.30
CA PHE A 198 -11.10 -1.15 5.44
C PHE A 198 -10.74 -1.39 6.90
N HIS A 199 -9.86 -2.35 7.15
CA HIS A 199 -9.51 -2.78 8.51
C HIS A 199 -8.60 -1.78 9.22
N PHE A 200 -7.92 -0.91 8.47
CA PHE A 200 -7.02 0.10 8.99
C PHE A 200 -7.33 1.48 8.41
N ALA A 201 -6.89 2.51 9.12
CA ALA A 201 -6.91 3.87 8.62
C ALA A 201 -5.72 4.65 9.16
N VAL A 202 -5.25 5.64 8.42
CA VAL A 202 -4.39 6.70 8.93
C VAL A 202 -5.27 7.93 9.10
N PRO A 203 -5.63 8.30 10.35
CA PRO A 203 -6.50 9.43 10.58
C PRO A 203 -5.80 10.72 10.15
N HIS A 204 -6.55 11.70 9.65
CA HIS A 204 -5.99 12.97 9.17
C HIS A 204 -5.09 13.66 10.21
N SER A 205 -5.39 13.53 11.50
CA SER A 205 -4.57 14.07 12.59
C SER A 205 -3.15 13.46 12.68
N ALA A 206 -2.95 12.26 12.12
CA ALA A 206 -1.67 11.56 12.09
C ALA A 206 -0.97 11.63 10.71
N LEU A 207 -1.66 12.12 9.67
CA LEU A 207 -1.15 12.11 8.30
C LEU A 207 0.08 12.99 8.10
N ARG A 208 0.12 14.20 8.67
CA ARG A 208 1.30 15.08 8.56
C ARG A 208 2.60 14.38 8.97
N GLY A 209 2.52 13.61 10.06
CA GLY A 209 3.62 12.84 10.56
C GLY A 209 4.01 11.67 9.64
N HIS A 210 3.01 10.89 9.23
CA HIS A 210 3.20 9.79 8.28
C HIS A 210 3.78 10.29 6.95
N ARG A 211 3.30 11.43 6.44
CA ARG A 211 3.80 12.09 5.24
C ARG A 211 5.26 12.44 5.37
N ALA A 212 5.66 13.10 6.45
CA ALA A 212 7.07 13.47 6.67
C ALA A 212 7.99 12.25 6.67
N PHE A 213 7.56 11.15 7.29
CA PHE A 213 8.27 9.88 7.27
C PHE A 213 8.36 9.28 5.86
N LEU A 214 7.24 9.17 5.15
CA LEU A 214 7.20 8.58 3.80
C LEU A 214 7.94 9.43 2.78
N ASP A 215 7.84 10.75 2.85
CA ASP A 215 8.62 11.65 2.01
C ASP A 215 10.11 11.47 2.24
N PHE A 216 10.54 11.28 3.50
CA PHE A 216 11.92 10.94 3.79
C PHE A 216 12.33 9.61 3.16
N VAL A 217 11.58 8.54 3.46
CA VAL A 217 11.96 7.16 3.15
C VAL A 217 11.77 6.81 1.67
N LEU A 218 10.84 7.45 0.96
CA LEU A 218 10.49 7.11 -0.42
C LEU A 218 10.84 8.18 -1.46
N ASN A 219 10.94 9.45 -1.05
CA ASN A 219 11.07 10.57 -1.98
C ASN A 219 12.37 11.40 -1.81
N ASN A 220 13.04 11.39 -0.65
CA ASN A 220 14.09 12.36 -0.31
C ASN A 220 15.54 11.85 -0.34
N LEU A 221 15.79 10.67 -0.91
CA LEU A 221 17.17 10.23 -1.14
C LEU A 221 17.42 10.08 -2.62
N ASP A 222 18.43 10.83 -3.08
CA ASP A 222 19.00 10.70 -4.41
C ASP A 222 19.25 9.22 -4.68
N LEU A 223 18.41 8.65 -5.56
CA LEU A 223 18.53 7.27 -5.98
C LEU A 223 19.90 7.03 -6.63
N GLY A 224 20.58 8.11 -7.07
CA GLY A 224 21.95 8.11 -7.53
C GLY A 224 22.22 6.97 -8.51
N HIS A 225 23.25 6.20 -8.22
CA HIS A 225 23.65 5.03 -8.99
C HIS A 225 22.70 3.82 -8.85
N ARG A 226 21.82 3.79 -7.84
CA ARG A 226 20.85 2.69 -7.60
C ARG A 226 19.52 2.89 -8.31
N ARG A 227 19.29 4.05 -8.96
CA ARG A 227 18.04 4.38 -9.64
C ARG A 227 17.59 3.29 -10.62
N ALA A 228 18.47 2.88 -11.52
CA ALA A 228 18.16 1.87 -12.54
C ALA A 228 17.85 0.49 -11.92
N GLU A 229 18.44 0.17 -10.77
CA GLU A 229 18.12 -1.05 -10.04
C GLU A 229 16.73 -0.95 -9.41
N LEU A 230 16.45 0.14 -8.68
CA LEU A 230 15.21 0.38 -7.94
C LEU A 230 13.99 0.57 -8.85
N GLU A 231 14.16 1.09 -10.06
CA GLU A 231 13.11 1.19 -11.09
C GLU A 231 12.60 -0.18 -11.57
N ARG A 232 13.29 -1.28 -11.22
CA ARG A 232 12.80 -2.64 -11.49
C ARG A 232 11.84 -3.16 -10.42
N SER A 233 11.76 -2.51 -9.27
CA SER A 233 10.83 -2.88 -8.20
C SER A 233 9.45 -2.28 -8.46
N THR A 234 8.50 -3.14 -8.79
CA THR A 234 7.08 -2.77 -8.85
C THR A 234 6.56 -2.35 -7.49
N THR A 235 7.05 -2.95 -6.41
CA THR A 235 6.60 -2.61 -5.05
C THR A 235 7.01 -1.18 -4.69
N LEU A 236 8.22 -0.73 -5.05
CA LEU A 236 8.65 0.65 -4.80
C LEU A 236 7.80 1.67 -5.55
N GLU A 237 7.40 1.37 -6.79
CA GLU A 237 6.47 2.22 -7.54
C GLU A 237 5.11 2.33 -6.82
N GLU A 238 4.55 1.20 -6.40
CA GLU A 238 3.31 1.13 -5.63
C GLU A 238 3.41 1.84 -4.27
N LEU A 239 4.57 1.76 -3.60
CA LEU A 239 4.85 2.49 -2.36
C LEU A 239 4.89 4.01 -2.58
N ARG A 240 5.39 4.48 -3.73
CA ARG A 240 5.32 5.91 -4.09
C ARG A 240 3.89 6.36 -4.34
N TRP A 241 3.06 5.52 -4.96
CA TRP A 241 1.62 5.79 -5.09
C TRP A 241 0.96 5.90 -3.71
N TYR A 242 1.32 5.02 -2.78
CA TYR A 242 0.88 5.10 -1.39
C TYR A 242 1.31 6.39 -0.70
N ALA A 243 2.58 6.78 -0.81
CA ALA A 243 3.09 8.03 -0.25
C ALA A 243 2.36 9.26 -0.82
N ARG A 244 2.11 9.27 -2.13
CA ARG A 244 1.34 10.33 -2.78
C ARG A 244 -0.11 10.37 -2.29
N ALA A 245 -0.73 9.22 -2.05
CA ALA A 245 -2.07 9.15 -1.46
C ALA A 245 -2.11 9.70 -0.03
N VAL A 246 -1.09 9.42 0.79
CA VAL A 246 -0.93 10.02 2.12
C VAL A 246 -0.82 11.54 2.02
N ALA A 247 0.00 12.06 1.09
CA ALA A 247 0.16 13.50 0.89
C ALA A 247 -1.14 14.18 0.43
N VAL A 248 -1.87 13.57 -0.50
CA VAL A 248 -3.16 14.09 -0.99
C VAL A 248 -4.22 14.04 0.13
N ALA A 249 -4.25 12.98 0.93
CA ALA A 249 -5.17 12.88 2.07
C ALA A 249 -4.88 13.97 3.13
N ASP A 250 -3.60 14.25 3.40
CA ASP A 250 -3.14 15.32 4.29
C ASP A 250 -3.58 16.69 3.78
N GLU A 251 -3.36 16.98 2.49
CA GLU A 251 -3.74 18.23 1.83
C GLU A 251 -5.25 18.48 1.83
N LEU A 252 -6.04 17.41 1.69
CA LEU A 252 -7.50 17.46 1.70
C LEU A 252 -8.10 17.41 3.12
N GLY A 253 -7.30 17.14 4.14
CA GLY A 253 -7.76 17.00 5.52
C GLY A 253 -8.72 15.82 5.71
N VAL A 254 -8.48 14.71 5.01
CA VAL A 254 -9.30 13.48 5.07
C VAL A 254 -8.48 12.29 5.53
N ASP A 255 -9.14 11.23 5.99
CA ASP A 255 -8.44 10.01 6.39
C ASP A 255 -7.93 9.23 5.16
N LEU A 256 -6.89 8.42 5.36
CA LEU A 256 -6.49 7.40 4.39
C LEU A 256 -6.95 6.03 4.90
N LEU A 257 -7.70 5.28 4.09
CA LEU A 257 -8.18 3.95 4.45
C LEU A 257 -7.25 2.87 3.88
N VAL A 258 -7.00 1.79 4.64
CA VAL A 258 -6.07 0.70 4.26
C VAL A 258 -6.64 -0.68 4.60
N ASP A 259 -6.50 -1.64 3.67
CA ASP A 259 -7.02 -3.03 3.75
C ASP A 259 -5.98 -4.08 3.34
#